data_AF-A0A3C0FNF4-F1
#
_entry.id   AF-A0A3C0FNF4-F1
#
_cell.length_a   1.000
_cell.length_b   1.000
_cell.length_c   1.000
_cell.angle_alpha   90.00
_cell.angle_beta   90.00
_cell.angle_gamma   90.00
#
_symmetry.space_group_name_H-M   'P 1'
#
loop_
_entity.id
_entity.type
_entity.pdbx_description
1 polymer ?
#
loop_
_entity_poly.entity_id
_entity_poly.type
_entity_poly.pdbx_seq_one_letter_code
_entity_poly.pdbx_strand_id
1 'polypeptide(L)' 'QEAHEAVRPTDLFRRPEQVSRHLDKDQLALYTLIWKRTVACQMEDARFD' A
#
# COMPACT_ATOMS: atom_id res chain seq x y z
N GLN A 1 9.27 -9.46 21.88
CA GLN A 1 8.47 -9.78 20.68
C GLN A 1 7.78 -8.49 20.29
N GLU A 2 8.20 -7.82 19.21
CA GLU A 2 7.67 -6.50 18.82
C GLU A 2 7.29 -6.46 17.34
N ALA A 3 6.32 -7.29 16.95
CA ALA A 3 5.70 -7.26 15.62
C ALA A 3 4.30 -6.65 15.72
N HIS A 4 4.21 -5.40 16.20
CA HIS A 4 2.94 -4.76 16.53
C HIS A 4 2.27 -4.09 15.32
N GLU A 5 3.03 -3.80 14.27
CA GLU A 5 2.55 -3.03 13.14
C GLU A 5 2.41 -3.88 11.87
N ALA A 6 1.29 -3.70 11.16
CA ALA A 6 1.12 -4.26 9.84
C ALA A 6 2.10 -3.66 8.83
N VAL A 7 2.47 -4.42 7.80
CA VAL A 7 3.23 -3.87 6.67
C VAL A 7 2.34 -2.89 5.91
N ARG A 8 2.74 -1.61 5.90
CA ARG A 8 2.02 -0.50 5.27
C ARG A 8 2.98 0.59 4.79
N PRO A 9 2.54 1.53 3.93
CA PRO A 9 3.33 2.72 3.65
C PRO A 9 3.61 3.50 4.94
N THR A 10 4.83 4.02 5.07
CA THR A 10 5.19 4.92 6.17
C THR A 10 4.40 6.23 6.13
N ASP A 11 3.98 6.65 4.93
CA ASP A 11 3.12 7.79 4.67
C ASP A 11 2.16 7.43 3.52
N LEU A 12 0.85 7.54 3.76
CA LEU A 12 -0.20 7.21 2.79
C LEU A 12 -0.23 8.17 1.59
N PHE A 13 0.26 9.40 1.75
CA PHE A 13 0.29 10.41 0.69
C PHE A 13 1.42 10.19 -0.32
N ARG A 14 2.32 9.23 -0.06
CA ARG A 14 3.30 8.75 -1.03
C ARG A 14 2.62 7.74 -1.97
N ARG A 15 1.91 8.23 -2.97
CA ARG A 15 1.26 7.35 -3.95
C ARG A 15 2.32 6.61 -4.79
N PRO A 16 2.03 5.41 -5.30
CA PRO A 16 2.97 4.62 -6.10
C PRO A 16 3.64 5.40 -7.24
N GLU A 17 2.89 6.28 -7.91
CA GLU A 17 3.38 7.09 -9.03
C GLU A 17 4.45 8.08 -8.57
N GLN A 18 4.33 8.63 -7.35
CA GLN A 18 5.24 9.62 -6.78
C GLN A 18 6.58 9.01 -6.34
N VAL A 19 6.60 7.72 -5.99
CA VAL A 19 7.81 7.01 -5.55
C VAL A 19 8.47 6.19 -6.66
N SER A 20 7.75 5.93 -7.75
CA SER A 20 8.19 5.08 -8.88
C SER A 20 9.61 5.37 -9.38
N ARG A 21 10.03 6.64 -9.47
CA ARG A 21 11.37 7.04 -9.93
C ARG A 21 12.52 6.58 -9.04
N HIS A 22 12.25 6.13 -7.81
CA HIS A 22 13.27 5.70 -6.84
C HIS A 22 13.28 4.19 -6.64
N LEU A 23 12.40 3.45 -7.31
CA LEU A 23 12.22 2.01 -7.12
C LEU A 23 12.46 1.28 -8.43
N ASP A 24 13.02 0.08 -8.34
CA ASP A 24 12.98 -0.84 -9.47
C ASP A 24 11.56 -1.40 -9.70
N LYS A 25 11.41 -2.20 -10.77
CA LYS A 25 10.12 -2.75 -11.18
C LYS A 25 9.47 -3.61 -10.09
N ASP A 26 10.24 -4.45 -9.42
CA ASP A 26 9.72 -5.42 -8.46
C ASP A 26 9.40 -4.73 -7.13
N GLN A 27 10.24 -3.79 -6.71
CA GLN A 27 10.00 -2.91 -5.57
C GLN A 27 8.74 -2.06 -5.78
N LEU A 28 8.56 -1.47 -6.96
CA LEU A 28 7.36 -0.69 -7.27
C LEU A 28 6.11 -1.58 -7.28
N ALA A 29 6.18 -2.79 -7.82
CA ALA A 29 5.08 -3.74 -7.80
C ALA A 29 4.69 -4.11 -6.36
N LEU A 30 5.68 -4.43 -5.52
CA LEU A 30 5.46 -4.75 -4.11
C LEU A 30 4.91 -3.56 -3.33
N TYR A 31 5.49 -2.38 -3.52
CA TYR A 31 5.01 -1.15 -2.89
C TYR A 31 3.57 -0.84 -3.27
N THR A 32 3.22 -0.97 -4.56
CA THR A 32 1.86 -0.76 -5.07
C THR A 32 0.88 -1.74 -4.45
N LEU A 33 1.26 -3.01 -4.30
CA LEU A 33 0.43 -4.03 -3.67
C LEU A 33 0.15 -3.69 -2.20
N ILE A 34 1.19 -3.35 -1.45
CA ILE A 34 1.08 -2.95 -0.03
C ILE A 34 0.19 -1.70 0.10
N TRP A 35 0.45 -0.66 -0.69
CA TRP A 35 -0.32 0.59 -0.67
C TRP A 35 -1.81 0.34 -0.95
N LYS A 36 -2.14 -0.44 -1.99
CA LYS A 36 -3.53 -0.80 -2.32
C LYS A 36 -4.20 -1.56 -1.18
N ARG A 37 -3.49 -2.52 -0.56
CA ARG A 37 -4.03 -3.30 0.57
C ARG A 37 -4.31 -2.40 1.77
N THR A 38 -3.43 -1.46 2.08
CA THR A 38 -3.61 -0.52 3.19
C THR A 38 -4.79 0.43 2.95
N VAL A 39 -4.97 0.95 1.74
CA VAL A 39 -6.12 1.81 1.43
C VAL A 39 -7.42 1.02 1.44
N ALA A 40 -7.45 -0.14 0.78
CA ALA A 40 -8.65 -0.96 0.68
C ALA A 40 -9.18 -1.43 2.05
N CYS A 41 -8.30 -1.70 3.04
CA CYS A 41 -8.77 -2.11 4.36
C CYS A 41 -9.43 -1.00 5.18
N GLN A 42 -9.40 0.25 4.70
CA GLN A 42 -10.10 1.40 5.30
C GLN A 42 -11.33 1.83 4.48
N MET A 43 -11.65 1.13 3.39
CA MET A 43 -12.79 1.43 2.54
C MET A 43 -14.05 0.72 3.04
N GLU A 44 -15.22 1.20 2.59
CA GLU A 44 -16.50 0.54 2.83
C GLU A 44 -16.55 -0.84 2.17
N ASP A 45 -17.36 -1.74 2.74
CA ASP A 45 -17.61 -3.06 2.18
C ASP A 45 -18.26 -2.96 0.79
N ALA A 46 -17.91 -3.92 -0.06
CA ALA A 46 -18.50 -4.03 -1.38
C ALA A 46 -19.99 -4.45 -1.28
N ARG A 47 -20.85 -3.76 -2.03
CA ARG A 47 -22.27 -4.11 -2.17
C ARG A 47 -22.47 -4.91 -3.45
N PHE A 48 -23.22 -6.00 -3.35
CA PHE A 48 -23.58 -6.88 -4.46
C PHE A 48 -25.10 -7.08 -4.46
N ASP A 49 -25.71 -7.11 -5.65
CA ASP A 49 -27.13 -7.36 -5.87
C ASP A 49 -27.41 -8.87 -6.09
#